data_AF-A0A1I0X8B6-F1
#
_entry.id   AF-A0A1I0X8B6-F1
#
_cell.length_a   1.000
_cell.length_b   1.000
_cell.length_c   1.000
_cell.angle_alpha   90.00
_cell.angle_beta   90.00
_cell.angle_gamma   90.00
#
_symmetry.space_group_name_H-M   'P 1'
#
loop_
_entity.id
_entity.type
_entity.pdbx_description
1 polymer ?
#
loop_
_entity_poly.entity_id
_entity_poly.type
_entity_poly.pdbx_seq_one_letter_code
_entity_poly.pdbx_strand_id
1 'polypeptide(L)' 'MSMVYLIGLVCIVMIAGLAGTLTVGWSQANRSENAGYGSGTGKKWTRLGLLYALCVVVALSVFFALWNR' A
#
# COMPACT_ATOMS: atom_id res chain seq x y z
N MET A 1 11.25 3.64 -24.74
CA MET A 1 11.33 3.07 -23.37
C MET A 1 10.72 1.67 -23.43
N SER A 2 11.50 0.60 -23.22
CA SER A 2 10.93 -0.76 -23.29
C SER A 2 9.96 -0.99 -22.12
N MET A 3 8.93 -1.82 -22.31
CA MET A 3 7.96 -2.13 -21.26
C MET A 3 8.58 -2.66 -19.97
N VAL A 4 9.75 -3.31 -20.09
CA VAL A 4 10.51 -3.82 -18.95
C VAL A 4 10.93 -2.69 -18.00
N TYR A 5 11.35 -1.54 -18.51
CA TYR A 5 11.72 -0.40 -17.67
C TYR A 5 10.51 0.20 -16.94
N LEU A 6 9.35 0.22 -17.61
CA LEU A 6 8.11 0.75 -17.06
C LEU A 6 7.59 -0.15 -15.93
N ILE A 7 7.60 -1.46 -16.15
CA ILE A 7 7.27 -2.47 -15.12
C ILE A 7 8.25 -2.37 -13.94
N GLY A 8 9.55 -2.28 -14.21
CA GLY A 8 10.57 -2.13 -13.18
C GLY A 8 10.34 -0.90 -12.30
N LEU A 9 10.02 0.26 -12.91
CA LEU A 9 9.74 1.49 -12.19
C LEU A 9 8.47 1.38 -11.33
N VAL A 10 7.41 0.77 -11.86
CA VAL A 10 6.16 0.52 -11.10
C VAL A 10 6.45 -0.34 -9.88
N CYS A 11 7.22 -1.42 -10.02
CA CYS A 11 7.58 -2.28 -8.89
C CYS A 11 8.38 -1.53 -7.82
N ILE A 12 9.33 -0.68 -8.21
CA ILE A 12 10.12 0.14 -7.27
C ILE A 12 9.21 1.08 -6.46
N VAL A 13 8.29 1.79 -7.15
CA VAL A 13 7.34 2.69 -6.50
C VAL A 13 6.43 1.94 -5.52
N MET A 14 5.94 0.75 -5.90
CA MET A 14 5.11 -0.09 -5.03
C MET A 14 5.86 -0.52 -3.76
N ILE A 15 7.11 -0.97 -3.91
CA ILE A 15 7.95 -1.41 -2.77
C ILE A 15 8.25 -0.23 -1.84
N ALA A 16 8.63 0.93 -2.40
CA ALA A 16 8.90 2.13 -1.61
C ALA A 16 7.66 2.60 -0.83
N GLY A 17 6.48 2.59 -1.47
CA GLY A 17 5.21 2.91 -0.81
C GLY A 17 4.89 1.94 0.33
N LEU A 18 5.08 0.63 0.12
CA LEU A 18 4.86 -0.38 1.15
C LEU A 18 5.81 -0.19 2.35
N ALA A 19 7.10 0.04 2.08
CA ALA A 19 8.10 0.29 3.13
C ALA A 19 7.76 1.54 3.96
N GLY A 20 7.31 2.62 3.31
CA GLY A 20 6.82 3.83 3.98
C GLY A 20 5.61 3.55 4.88
N THR A 21 4.62 2.81 4.36
CA THR A 21 3.43 2.43 5.13
C THR A 21 3.78 1.60 6.37
N LEU A 22 4.73 0.66 6.24
CA LEU A 22 5.18 -0.18 7.36
C LEU A 22 5.96 0.61 8.41
N THR A 23 6.89 1.48 7.98
CA THR A 23 7.69 2.31 8.89
C THR A 23 6.82 3.28 9.69
N VAL A 24 5.79 3.89 9.08
CA VAL A 24 4.80 4.70 9.80
C VAL A 24 3.97 3.85 10.77
N GLY A 25 3.55 2.65 10.35
CA GLY A 25 2.77 1.72 11.18
C GLY A 25 3.54 1.22 12.42
N TRP A 26 4.86 1.13 12.34
CA TRP A 26 5.74 0.68 13.43
C TRP A 26 6.46 1.80 14.19
N SER A 27 6.35 3.05 13.75
CA SER A 27 6.99 4.20 14.41
C SER A 27 6.67 4.24 15.90
N GLN A 28 7.70 4.03 16.73
CA GLN A 28 7.59 4.15 18.19
C GLN A 28 7.34 5.59 18.62
N ALA A 29 7.85 6.59 17.89
CA ALA A 29 7.62 8.00 18.18
C ALA A 29 6.11 8.34 18.19
N ASN A 30 5.36 7.79 17.23
CA ASN A 30 3.91 7.94 17.20
C ASN A 30 3.21 7.20 18.36
N ARG A 31 3.80 6.13 18.87
CA ARG A 31 3.30 5.38 20.04
C ARG A 31 3.58 6.07 21.36
N SER A 32 4.73 6.73 21.49
CA SER A 32 5.13 7.43 22.72
C SER A 32 4.42 8.77 22.87
N GLU A 33 4.20 9.48 21.76
CA GLU A 33 3.52 10.79 21.78
C GLU A 33 1.99 10.65 21.90
N ASN A 34 1.43 9.55 21.39
CA ASN A 34 0.01 9.23 21.53
C ASN A 34 -0.16 7.88 22.23
N ALA A 35 -0.47 7.90 23.54
CA ALA A 35 -0.71 6.69 24.34
C ALA A 35 -1.79 5.75 23.75
N GLY A 36 -2.72 6.30 22.93
CA GLY A 36 -3.74 5.54 22.20
C GLY A 36 -3.34 5.06 20.78
N TYR A 37 -2.14 5.34 20.28
CA TYR A 37 -1.76 4.99 18.90
C TYR A 37 -1.79 3.48 18.66
N GLY A 38 -1.31 2.71 19.64
CA GLY A 38 -1.34 1.25 19.63
C GLY A 38 -2.73 0.65 19.92
N SER A 39 -3.68 1.41 20.46
CA SER A 39 -5.02 0.90 20.73
C SER A 39 -5.77 0.68 19.40
N GLY A 40 -6.39 -0.50 19.26
CA GLY A 40 -7.09 -0.87 18.03
C GLY A 40 -6.19 -1.07 16.80
N THR A 41 -4.87 -1.29 16.98
CA THR A 41 -3.92 -1.56 15.87
C THR A 41 -4.46 -2.64 14.94
N GLY A 42 -5.00 -3.74 15.46
CA GLY A 42 -5.64 -4.77 14.62
C GLY A 42 -6.70 -4.22 13.67
N LYS A 43 -7.69 -3.45 14.18
CA LYS A 43 -8.74 -2.84 13.34
C LYS A 43 -8.20 -1.84 12.33
N LYS A 44 -7.18 -1.06 12.68
CA LYS A 44 -6.52 -0.10 11.77
C LYS A 44 -5.82 -0.84 10.63
N TRP A 45 -5.11 -1.93 10.94
CA TRP A 45 -4.46 -2.77 9.94
C TRP A 45 -5.47 -3.54 9.08
N THR A 46 -6.59 -4.00 9.65
CA THR A 46 -7.67 -4.61 8.86
C THR A 46 -8.28 -3.61 7.88
N ARG A 47 -8.55 -2.36 8.32
CA ARG A 47 -9.08 -1.31 7.44
C ARG A 47 -8.10 -0.92 6.34
N LEU A 48 -6.80 -0.87 6.67
CA LEU A 48 -5.73 -0.62 5.71
C LEU A 48 -5.61 -1.77 4.70
N GLY A 49 -5.66 -3.02 5.17
CA GLY A 49 -5.65 -4.21 4.31
C GLY A 49 -6.84 -4.24 3.35
N LEU A 50 -8.05 -3.90 3.84
CA LEU A 50 -9.24 -3.75 3.00
C LEU A 50 -9.07 -2.66 1.92
N LEU A 51 -8.47 -1.53 2.27
CA LEU A 51 -8.18 -0.46 1.31
C LEU A 51 -7.21 -0.94 0.23
N TYR A 52 -6.13 -1.62 0.61
CA TYR A 52 -5.18 -2.19 -0.34
C TYR A 52 -5.83 -3.25 -1.24
N ALA A 53 -6.66 -4.13 -0.68
CA ALA A 53 -7.39 -5.13 -1.46
C ALA A 53 -8.33 -4.46 -2.48
N LEU A 54 -9.06 -3.41 -2.07
CA LEU A 54 -9.92 -2.63 -2.97
C LEU A 54 -9.11 -1.99 -4.10
N CYS A 55 -7.97 -1.35 -3.78
CA CYS A 55 -7.09 -0.75 -4.78
C CYS A 55 -6.56 -1.78 -5.79
N VAL A 56 -6.19 -2.98 -5.33
CA VAL A 56 -5.75 -4.08 -6.22
C VAL A 56 -6.89 -4.50 -7.14
N VAL A 57 -8.10 -4.67 -6.63
CA VAL A 57 -9.28 -5.01 -7.45
C VAL A 57 -9.51 -3.96 -8.53
N VAL A 58 -9.51 -2.67 -8.17
CA VAL A 58 -9.69 -1.57 -9.14
C VAL A 58 -8.57 -1.56 -10.18
N ALA A 59 -7.31 -1.70 -9.76
CA ALA A 59 -6.17 -1.72 -10.68
C ALA A 59 -6.25 -2.88 -11.67
N LEU A 60 -6.61 -4.09 -11.21
CA LEU A 60 -6.82 -5.25 -12.07
C LEU A 60 -7.99 -5.02 -13.04
N SER A 61 -9.12 -4.48 -12.57
CA SER A 61 -10.25 -4.16 -13.45
C SER A 61 -9.87 -3.19 -14.56
N VAL A 62 -9.13 -2.13 -14.24
CA VAL A 62 -8.62 -1.17 -15.24
C VAL A 62 -7.64 -1.85 -16.19
N PHE A 63 -6.69 -2.62 -15.66
CA PHE A 63 -5.72 -3.35 -16.48
C PHE A 63 -6.42 -4.28 -17.48
N PHE A 64 -7.34 -5.14 -17.02
CA PHE A 64 -8.08 -6.03 -17.91
C PHE A 64 -8.97 -5.28 -18.91
N ALA A 65 -9.60 -4.17 -18.49
CA ALA A 65 -10.40 -3.35 -19.39
C ALA A 65 -9.56 -2.70 -20.52
N LEU A 66 -8.31 -2.35 -20.23
CA LEU A 66 -7.39 -1.74 -21.21
C LEU A 66 -6.58 -2.77 -21.99
N TRP A 67 -6.35 -3.98 -21.44
CA TRP A 67 -5.53 -5.03 -22.04
C TRP A 67 -6.09 -5.56 -23.35
N ASN A 68 -7.42 -5.60 -23.47
CA ASN A 68 -8.11 -6.19 -24.62
C ASN A 68 -8.49 -5.15 -25.69
N ARG A 69 -7.82 -4.00 -25.70
CA ARG A 69 -8.07 -2.87 -26.60
C ARG A 69 -6.81 -2.56 -27.41
#